data_AF-A0A4S2GZ70-F1
#
_entry.id   AF-A0A4S2GZ70-F1
#
_cell.length_a   1.000
_cell.length_b   1.000
_cell.length_c   1.000
_cell.angle_alpha   90.00
_cell.angle_beta   90.00
_cell.angle_gamma   90.00
#
_symmetry.space_group_name_H-M   'P 1'
#
loop_
_entity.id
_entity.type
_entity.pdbx_description
1 polymer ?
#
loop_
_entity_poly.entity_id
_entity_poly.type
_entity_poly.pdbx_seq_one_letter_code
_entity_poly.pdbx_strand_id
1 'polypeptide(L)'
;MMASASPGYSSDLRPARSEELTLASLDAAARLRLDEDQALVRVDFDLAPGARAEAVELILVARPKSDASGGRISVSINRGRSVVLAPRAESFEARFALYSEAVRPGTNTLNLVFEAGGEDGWILDAEASRLRVSAAPAAGYDSLSDIEAALASDYATPRRIHVDAREAGVQETAVAALTAQGLALRLGEAPILVNEPSVAELTVRAVADPAAVTPAIVMTGPSEIQLSATDSSALIAAARLFAARSMEGQERRFGAAQALSAPRLVFTETAAAPASSDLAHLAALGAPFGAEQGSRTAVVIAGADPESRAAALAVIGRAALASGSAWIYGWFGEDVQLAPANHNLLVLGPMDTMDARLIEAAPSEVRAATDAARARTPRDSHYFGSTAFAAEETRALGDVTGIAAIFDDRRGRTVALITAPEGADFARAAKRLARSTLWDGMEGRAVLWDAAAVTAFGPSTGPAFSREAVTVFLRRNDRWVALGAFSLAVLLLIAGGAVNRTASRRV
;
A
#
# COMPACT_ATOMS: atom_id res chain seq x y z
N MET A 1 -45.19 28.46 -20.09
CA MET A 1 -44.15 28.93 -19.13
C MET A 1 -44.15 27.94 -17.97
N MET A 2 -43.43 26.83 -18.11
CA MET A 2 -43.28 25.82 -17.05
C MET A 2 -41.93 26.06 -16.39
N ALA A 3 -41.95 26.32 -15.09
CA ALA A 3 -40.76 26.53 -14.29
C ALA A 3 -39.99 25.19 -14.21
N SER A 4 -38.76 25.22 -14.73
CA SER A 4 -37.77 24.17 -14.59
C SER A 4 -37.42 24.01 -13.11
N ALA A 5 -37.76 22.87 -12.52
CA ALA A 5 -37.23 22.49 -11.22
C ALA A 5 -35.73 22.22 -11.37
N SER A 6 -34.90 23.05 -10.72
CA SER A 6 -33.49 22.76 -10.53
C SER A 6 -33.35 21.43 -9.78
N PRO A 7 -32.60 20.45 -10.28
CA PRO A 7 -32.27 19.28 -9.48
C PRO A 7 -31.39 19.75 -8.33
N GLY A 8 -31.91 19.59 -7.10
CA GLY A 8 -31.14 19.82 -5.90
C GLY A 8 -29.94 18.90 -5.90
N TYR A 9 -28.74 19.49 -5.84
CA TYR A 9 -27.53 18.78 -5.46
C TYR A 9 -27.79 18.20 -4.06
N SER A 10 -28.09 16.91 -4.01
CA SER A 10 -27.90 16.13 -2.79
C SER A 10 -26.45 16.35 -2.39
N SER A 11 -26.22 17.08 -1.30
CA SER A 11 -24.89 17.20 -0.72
C SER A 11 -24.45 15.79 -0.34
N ASP A 12 -23.65 15.17 -1.19
CA ASP A 12 -23.02 13.88 -0.95
C ASP A 12 -21.96 14.09 0.15
N LEU A 13 -22.45 14.29 1.38
CA LEU A 13 -21.65 14.49 2.58
C LEU A 13 -21.06 13.13 2.94
N ARG A 14 -19.94 12.82 2.30
CA ARG A 14 -19.14 11.65 2.64
C ARG A 14 -18.68 11.79 4.10
N PRO A 15 -18.82 10.72 4.91
CA PRO A 15 -18.43 10.79 6.31
C PRO A 15 -16.93 11.08 6.41
N ALA A 16 -16.56 11.90 7.40
CA ALA A 16 -15.16 12.14 7.69
C ALA A 16 -14.45 10.85 8.07
N ARG A 17 -13.22 10.72 7.60
CA ARG A 17 -12.34 9.59 7.89
C ARG A 17 -11.13 10.07 8.66
N SER A 18 -10.69 9.26 9.61
CA SER A 18 -9.50 9.53 10.43
C SER A 18 -8.32 8.80 9.82
N GLU A 19 -7.30 9.56 9.44
CA GLU A 19 -6.08 9.06 8.82
C GLU A 19 -4.90 9.45 9.70
N GLU A 20 -3.93 8.54 9.83
CA GLU A 20 -2.79 8.68 10.73
C GLU A 20 -1.51 8.36 9.95
N LEU A 21 -0.57 9.31 9.98
CA LEU A 21 0.74 9.18 9.36
C LEU A 21 1.82 9.45 10.39
N THR A 22 2.96 8.77 10.24
CA THR A 22 4.14 9.07 11.06
C THR A 22 4.75 10.40 10.64
N LEU A 23 5.45 11.09 11.55
CA LEU A 23 6.19 12.29 11.13
C LEU A 23 7.29 11.93 10.13
N ALA A 24 7.93 10.76 10.30
CA ALA A 24 8.95 10.28 9.36
C ALA A 24 8.45 10.12 7.91
N SER A 25 7.19 9.73 7.71
CA SER A 25 6.60 9.60 6.37
C SER A 25 6.23 10.93 5.72
N LEU A 26 6.11 12.02 6.50
CA LEU A 26 5.81 13.37 6.03
C LEU A 26 7.10 14.16 5.71
N ASP A 27 8.11 13.46 5.19
CA ASP A 27 9.46 14.00 4.91
C ASP A 27 10.17 14.63 6.13
N ALA A 28 9.79 14.24 7.35
CA ALA A 28 10.58 14.60 8.52
C ALA A 28 11.75 13.62 8.67
N ALA A 29 12.95 14.14 8.94
CA ALA A 29 14.09 13.28 9.28
C ALA A 29 13.73 12.31 10.41
N ALA A 30 14.20 11.05 10.33
CA ALA A 30 13.86 9.98 11.27
C ALA A 30 14.09 10.36 12.75
N ARG A 31 14.99 11.29 13.02
CA ARG A 31 15.18 11.92 14.33
C ARG A 31 15.22 13.44 14.18
N LEU A 32 14.36 14.12 14.93
CA LEU A 32 14.30 15.57 14.96
C LEU A 32 14.82 16.05 16.32
N ARG A 33 15.50 17.19 16.35
CA ARG A 33 15.99 17.81 17.58
C ARG A 33 15.22 19.10 17.83
N LEU A 34 14.88 19.32 19.09
CA LEU A 34 14.31 20.56 19.61
C LEU A 34 15.20 21.05 20.74
N ASP A 35 16.14 21.93 20.44
CA ASP A 35 17.06 22.55 21.39
C ASP A 35 17.30 24.03 21.01
N GLU A 36 18.19 24.74 21.70
CA GLU A 36 18.47 26.15 21.38
C GLU A 36 18.98 26.34 19.93
N ASP A 37 19.74 25.38 19.41
CA ASP A 37 20.26 25.42 18.04
C ASP A 37 19.14 25.13 17.00
N GLN A 38 18.17 24.29 17.37
CA GLN A 38 17.03 23.92 16.54
C GLN A 38 15.71 24.20 17.26
N ALA A 39 15.46 25.47 17.57
CA ALA A 39 14.27 25.89 18.32
C ALA A 39 12.95 25.79 17.55
N LEU A 40 12.99 25.53 16.23
CA LEU A 40 11.81 25.35 15.39
C LEU A 40 12.01 24.16 14.45
N VAL A 41 11.07 23.23 14.50
CA VAL A 41 10.93 22.15 13.53
C VAL A 41 9.64 22.36 12.75
N ARG A 42 9.73 22.24 11.43
CA ARG A 42 8.59 22.31 10.51
C ARG A 42 8.42 20.95 9.85
N VAL A 43 7.19 20.46 9.82
CA VAL A 43 6.81 19.25 9.09
C VAL A 43 5.66 19.64 8.17
N ASP A 44 5.88 19.55 6.87
CA ASP A 44 4.86 19.88 5.89
C ASP A 44 3.97 18.67 5.62
N PHE A 45 2.69 18.91 5.32
CA PHE A 45 1.74 17.88 4.92
C PHE A 45 0.65 18.46 4.04
N ASP A 46 0.10 17.64 3.15
CA ASP A 46 -0.91 18.05 2.19
C ASP A 46 -2.30 17.48 2.55
N LEU A 47 -3.31 18.37 2.52
CA LEU A 47 -4.72 17.98 2.58
C LEU A 47 -5.33 18.07 1.18
N ALA A 48 -6.03 17.03 0.73
CA ALA A 48 -6.63 17.01 -0.60
C ALA A 48 -7.48 18.27 -0.90
N PRO A 49 -7.37 18.85 -2.11
CA PRO A 49 -8.21 19.97 -2.54
C PRO A 49 -9.69 19.69 -2.32
N GLY A 50 -10.41 20.66 -1.77
CA GLY A 50 -11.84 20.53 -1.47
C GLY A 50 -12.19 19.67 -0.25
N ALA A 51 -11.22 19.01 0.39
CA ALA A 51 -11.46 18.30 1.65
C ALA A 51 -11.57 19.28 2.82
N ARG A 52 -12.32 18.88 3.86
CA ARG A 52 -12.53 19.68 5.07
C ARG A 52 -12.04 18.92 6.30
N ALA A 53 -11.01 19.46 6.95
CA ALA A 53 -10.56 18.96 8.25
C ALA A 53 -11.64 19.20 9.33
N GLU A 54 -11.87 18.18 10.14
CA GLU A 54 -12.80 18.21 11.27
C GLU A 54 -12.05 18.15 12.61
N ALA A 55 -10.99 17.35 12.68
CA ALA A 55 -10.15 17.24 13.86
C ALA A 55 -8.70 16.97 13.46
N VAL A 56 -7.75 17.47 14.26
CA VAL A 56 -6.34 17.16 14.12
C VAL A 56 -5.74 16.84 15.47
N GLU A 57 -4.96 15.77 15.53
CA GLU A 57 -4.24 15.37 16.73
C GLU A 57 -2.79 15.04 16.40
N LEU A 58 -1.86 15.51 17.23
CA LEU A 58 -0.47 15.09 17.18
C LEU A 58 -0.19 14.20 18.40
N ILE A 59 0.29 12.99 18.16
CA ILE A 59 0.92 12.13 19.16
C ILE A 59 2.42 12.33 19.02
N LEU A 60 3.05 12.96 20.00
CA LEU A 60 4.47 13.27 20.00
C LEU A 60 5.20 12.34 20.97
N VAL A 61 6.20 11.62 20.46
CA VAL A 61 7.08 10.75 21.26
C VAL A 61 8.47 11.38 21.31
N ALA A 62 8.97 11.61 22.52
CA ALA A 62 10.25 12.27 22.72
C ALA A 62 11.02 11.70 23.91
N ARG A 63 12.34 11.87 23.87
CA ARG A 63 13.25 11.56 24.98
C ARG A 63 14.13 12.77 25.31
N PRO A 64 14.55 12.92 26.57
CA PRO A 64 15.43 13.99 26.96
C PRO A 64 16.78 13.86 26.24
N LYS A 65 17.39 15.01 25.92
CA LYS A 65 18.76 15.10 25.42
C LYS A 65 19.78 14.88 26.55
N SER A 66 19.45 15.31 27.77
CA SER A 66 20.26 15.15 28.99
C SER A 66 19.37 15.17 30.25
N ASP A 67 19.98 15.02 31.43
CA ASP A 67 19.26 15.17 32.71
C ASP A 67 18.82 16.62 32.99
N ALA A 68 19.33 17.60 32.24
CA ALA A 68 18.94 19.01 32.25
C ALA A 68 17.99 19.36 31.07
N SER A 69 17.24 18.37 30.59
CA SER A 69 16.19 18.57 29.59
C SER A 69 14.90 19.08 30.24
N GLY A 70 14.33 20.14 29.67
CA GLY A 70 13.14 20.79 30.17
C GLY A 70 12.54 21.72 29.13
N GLY A 71 12.08 22.89 29.55
CA GLY A 71 11.57 23.93 28.66
C GLY A 71 10.11 23.73 28.25
N ARG A 72 9.65 24.53 27.28
CA ARG A 72 8.28 24.44 26.75
C ARG A 72 8.30 24.05 25.29
N ILE A 73 7.43 23.12 24.93
CA ILE A 73 7.17 22.72 23.54
C ILE A 73 5.81 23.27 23.16
N SER A 74 5.79 24.11 22.15
CA SER A 74 4.59 24.72 21.57
C SER A 74 4.32 24.11 20.20
N VAL A 75 3.13 23.56 19.99
CA VAL A 75 2.73 22.92 18.73
C VAL A 75 1.61 23.71 18.08
N SER A 76 1.73 24.05 16.80
CA SER A 76 0.66 24.69 16.02
C SER A 76 0.67 24.24 14.57
N ILE A 77 -0.45 24.44 13.87
CA ILE A 77 -0.54 24.23 12.42
C ILE A 77 -0.63 25.60 11.75
N ASN A 78 0.13 25.80 10.68
CA ASN A 78 0.21 27.04 9.93
C ASN A 78 0.48 28.24 10.87
N ARG A 79 -0.42 29.23 10.87
CA ARG A 79 -0.40 30.37 11.80
C ARG A 79 -1.52 30.27 12.84
N GLY A 80 -1.96 29.05 13.12
CA GLY A 80 -3.01 28.75 14.10
C GLY A 80 -2.56 28.94 15.54
N ARG A 81 -3.51 28.77 16.46
CA ARG A 81 -3.24 28.82 17.90
C ARG A 81 -2.33 27.66 18.31
N SER A 82 -1.37 27.94 19.19
CA SER A 82 -0.45 26.93 19.72
C SER A 82 -1.03 26.24 20.95
N VAL A 83 -0.73 24.94 21.07
CA VAL A 83 -0.93 24.15 22.28
C VAL A 83 0.43 23.91 22.92
N VAL A 84 0.56 24.16 24.22
CA VAL A 84 1.85 24.18 24.92
C VAL A 84 1.94 23.04 25.92
N LEU A 85 3.08 22.37 25.96
CA LEU A 85 3.45 21.35 26.93
C LEU A 85 4.77 21.75 27.60
N ALA A 86 4.87 21.56 28.92
CA ALA A 86 6.11 21.70 29.68
C ALA A 86 6.48 20.32 30.26
N PRO A 87 7.16 19.46 29.50
CA PRO A 87 7.52 18.12 29.95
C PRO A 87 8.61 18.15 31.02
N ARG A 88 8.61 17.14 31.91
CA ARG A 88 9.72 16.86 32.83
C ARG A 88 10.81 16.09 32.08
N ALA A 89 12.06 16.13 32.56
CA ALA A 89 13.27 15.48 32.03
C ALA A 89 13.22 13.93 31.94
N GLU A 90 12.15 13.37 31.40
CA GLU A 90 11.88 11.94 31.25
C GLU A 90 11.32 11.69 29.85
N SER A 91 11.43 10.45 29.36
CA SER A 91 10.81 10.10 28.07
C SER A 91 9.29 10.18 28.17
N PHE A 92 8.63 10.67 27.12
CA PHE A 92 7.19 10.85 27.15
C PHE A 92 6.51 10.58 25.80
N GLU A 93 5.22 10.25 25.88
CA GLU A 93 4.24 10.34 24.79
C GLU A 93 3.22 11.41 25.19
N ALA A 94 3.04 12.43 24.35
CA ALA A 94 2.08 13.50 24.59
C ALA A 94 1.10 13.61 23.42
N ARG A 95 -0.18 13.88 23.74
CA ARG A 95 -1.25 14.05 22.77
C ARG A 95 -1.70 15.50 22.73
N PHE A 96 -1.60 16.12 21.57
CA PHE A 96 -2.00 17.50 21.31
C PHE A 96 -3.26 17.49 20.45
N ALA A 97 -4.38 17.97 20.99
CA ALA A 97 -5.56 18.28 20.19
C ALA A 97 -5.36 19.64 19.52
N LEU A 98 -5.07 19.63 18.22
CA LEU A 98 -4.75 20.83 17.44
C LEU A 98 -6.02 21.42 16.81
N TYR A 99 -5.94 22.69 16.46
CA TYR A 99 -7.05 23.46 15.93
C TYR A 99 -7.28 23.17 14.44
N SER A 100 -8.35 22.43 14.11
CA SER A 100 -8.65 22.01 12.73
C SER A 100 -9.00 23.18 11.80
N GLU A 101 -9.47 24.31 12.34
CA GLU A 101 -9.70 25.54 11.57
C GLU A 101 -8.41 26.15 11.00
N ALA A 102 -7.25 25.74 11.52
CA ALA A 102 -5.96 26.18 11.02
C ALA A 102 -5.53 25.38 9.77
N VAL A 103 -6.11 24.20 9.53
CA VAL A 103 -5.82 23.38 8.34
C VAL A 103 -6.56 23.94 7.13
N ARG A 104 -5.88 23.95 5.99
CA ARG A 104 -6.39 24.43 4.71
C ARG A 104 -6.23 23.35 3.65
N PRO A 105 -7.05 23.35 2.58
CA PRO A 105 -6.76 22.53 1.41
C PRO A 105 -5.37 22.86 0.83
N GLY A 106 -4.67 21.84 0.34
CA GLY A 106 -3.28 21.92 -0.11
C GLY A 106 -2.28 21.81 1.05
N THR A 107 -1.13 22.48 0.89
CA THR A 107 -0.01 22.38 1.82
C THR A 107 -0.25 23.10 3.13
N ASN A 108 0.07 22.40 4.21
CA ASN A 108 0.03 22.85 5.60
C ASN A 108 1.37 22.57 6.27
N THR A 109 1.72 23.37 7.27
CA THR A 109 2.94 23.18 8.06
C THR A 109 2.60 22.96 9.53
N LEU A 110 2.98 21.82 10.08
CA LEU A 110 3.05 21.59 11.52
C LEU A 110 4.33 22.25 12.06
N ASN A 111 4.17 23.18 13.01
CA ASN A 111 5.27 23.85 13.68
C ASN A 111 5.42 23.29 15.09
N LEU A 112 6.63 22.80 15.41
CA LEU A 112 7.04 22.49 16.77
C LEU A 112 8.09 23.51 17.19
N VAL A 113 7.73 24.36 18.17
CA VAL A 113 8.58 25.42 18.69
C VAL A 113 9.06 25.04 20.08
N PHE A 114 10.35 25.19 20.33
CA PHE A 114 10.96 24.98 21.62
C PHE A 114 11.37 26.30 22.27
N GLU A 115 10.89 26.53 23.49
CA GLU A 115 11.32 27.63 24.35
C GLU A 115 12.20 27.04 25.44
N ALA A 116 13.52 27.16 25.25
CA ALA A 116 14.51 26.50 26.09
C ALA A 116 14.45 26.92 27.56
N GLY A 117 14.42 28.23 27.82
CA GLY A 117 14.51 28.74 29.19
C GLY A 117 15.80 28.34 29.92
N GLY A 118 16.87 28.04 29.17
CA GLY A 118 18.15 27.55 29.70
C GLY A 118 18.27 26.02 29.78
N GLU A 119 17.33 25.27 29.19
CA GLU A 119 17.29 23.80 29.22
C GLU A 119 17.81 23.16 27.92
N ASP A 120 18.31 21.93 28.01
CA ASP A 120 19.08 21.29 26.92
C ASP A 120 18.23 20.82 25.72
N GLY A 121 16.92 20.66 25.90
CA GLY A 121 15.97 20.29 24.84
C GLY A 121 15.68 18.80 24.70
N TRP A 122 15.14 18.41 23.54
CA TRP A 122 14.47 17.12 23.29
C TRP A 122 14.93 16.47 21.99
N ILE A 123 14.96 15.13 21.98
CA ILE A 123 15.11 14.33 20.77
C ILE A 123 13.76 13.68 20.48
N LEU A 124 13.15 14.06 19.36
CA LEU A 124 11.88 13.51 18.89
C LEU A 124 12.11 12.24 18.08
N ASP A 125 11.29 11.24 18.34
CA ASP A 125 11.23 10.02 17.55
C ASP A 125 10.17 10.19 16.46
N ALA A 126 10.59 10.44 15.22
CA ALA A 126 9.67 10.74 14.12
C ALA A 126 8.93 9.50 13.61
N GLU A 127 9.47 8.30 13.85
CA GLU A 127 8.84 7.02 13.50
C GLU A 127 7.75 6.65 14.51
N ALA A 128 7.95 7.00 15.78
CA ALA A 128 6.95 6.79 16.83
C ALA A 128 5.92 7.94 16.94
N SER A 129 6.28 9.16 16.52
CA SER A 129 5.38 10.32 16.51
C SER A 129 4.44 10.30 15.31
N ARG A 130 3.19 10.71 15.50
CA ARG A 130 2.11 10.55 14.51
C ARG A 130 1.22 11.78 14.44
N LEU A 131 0.91 12.21 13.23
CA LEU A 131 -0.10 13.21 12.95
C LEU A 131 -1.36 12.49 12.48
N ARG A 132 -2.48 12.76 13.15
CA ARG A 132 -3.79 12.21 12.82
C ARG A 132 -4.70 13.33 12.37
N VAL A 133 -5.21 13.24 11.15
CA VAL A 133 -6.17 14.20 10.59
C VAL A 133 -7.47 13.47 10.31
N SER A 134 -8.56 13.97 10.88
CA SER A 134 -9.91 13.53 10.52
C SER A 134 -10.50 14.54 9.56
N ALA A 135 -10.79 14.12 8.33
CA ALA A 135 -11.26 15.00 7.28
C ALA A 135 -12.39 14.38 6.47
N ALA A 136 -13.37 15.20 6.09
CA ALA A 136 -14.36 14.86 5.09
C ALA A 136 -13.70 14.95 3.70
N PRO A 137 -13.70 13.88 2.89
CA PRO A 137 -13.20 13.92 1.52
C PRO A 137 -13.93 14.97 0.68
N ALA A 138 -13.29 15.41 -0.40
CA ALA A 138 -13.93 16.29 -1.36
C ALA A 138 -15.20 15.64 -1.95
N ALA A 139 -16.24 16.44 -2.17
CA ALA A 139 -17.44 16.02 -2.90
C ALA A 139 -17.19 15.97 -4.42
N GLY A 140 -16.06 16.50 -4.89
CA GLY A 140 -15.75 16.68 -6.28
C GLY A 140 -14.51 17.55 -6.51
N TYR A 141 -14.07 17.61 -7.76
CA TYR A 141 -12.92 18.34 -8.25
C TYR A 141 -13.32 19.20 -9.45
N ASP A 142 -12.70 20.37 -9.59
CA ASP A 142 -13.03 21.34 -10.64
C ASP A 142 -12.11 21.22 -11.87
N SER A 143 -10.96 20.56 -11.73
CA SER A 143 -9.96 20.35 -12.77
C SER A 143 -9.21 19.02 -12.64
N LEU A 144 -8.55 18.61 -13.72
CA LEU A 144 -7.60 17.49 -13.71
C LEU A 144 -6.41 17.78 -12.81
N SER A 145 -6.00 19.05 -12.69
CA SER A 145 -4.96 19.48 -11.75
C SER A 145 -5.38 19.27 -10.29
N ASP A 146 -6.65 19.51 -9.95
CA ASP A 146 -7.16 19.25 -8.60
C ASP A 146 -7.21 17.76 -8.29
N ILE A 147 -7.56 16.92 -9.28
CA ILE A 147 -7.52 15.46 -9.14
C ILE A 147 -6.08 14.97 -8.95
N GLU A 148 -5.14 15.49 -9.74
CA GLU A 148 -3.72 15.15 -9.61
C GLU A 148 -3.20 15.50 -8.20
N ALA A 149 -3.48 16.72 -7.73
CA ALA A 149 -3.11 17.16 -6.38
C ALA A 149 -3.82 16.35 -5.29
N ALA A 150 -5.09 16.00 -5.48
CA ALA A 150 -5.83 15.19 -4.53
C ALA A 150 -5.28 13.76 -4.42
N LEU A 151 -4.88 13.15 -5.55
CA LEU A 151 -4.25 11.83 -5.56
C LEU A 151 -2.88 11.84 -4.88
N ALA A 152 -2.12 12.94 -4.99
CA ALA A 152 -0.80 13.08 -4.39
C ALA A 152 -0.81 13.56 -2.92
N SER A 153 -1.97 13.89 -2.36
CA SER A 153 -2.07 14.42 -0.99
C SER A 153 -1.81 13.34 0.08
N ASP A 154 -1.38 13.78 1.26
CA ASP A 154 -1.17 12.89 2.42
C ASP A 154 -2.50 12.48 3.08
N TYR A 155 -3.44 13.42 3.17
CA TYR A 155 -4.71 13.25 3.84
C TYR A 155 -5.90 13.52 2.91
N ALA A 156 -7.01 12.81 3.14
CA ALA A 156 -8.26 12.92 2.38
C ALA A 156 -8.17 12.59 0.87
N THR A 157 -7.08 11.92 0.46
CA THR A 157 -6.83 11.34 -0.87
C THR A 157 -7.95 10.39 -1.33
N PRO A 158 -8.45 10.45 -2.57
CA PRO A 158 -9.48 9.51 -3.02
C PRO A 158 -8.91 8.08 -3.03
N ARG A 159 -9.37 7.23 -2.11
CA ARG A 159 -8.77 5.89 -1.89
C ARG A 159 -9.46 4.81 -2.69
N ARG A 160 -10.80 4.81 -2.68
CA ARG A 160 -11.63 3.83 -3.40
C ARG A 160 -11.82 4.30 -4.82
N ILE A 161 -11.22 3.60 -5.78
CA ILE A 161 -11.23 4.01 -7.18
C ILE A 161 -11.88 2.92 -8.02
N HIS A 162 -12.87 3.29 -8.82
CA HIS A 162 -13.46 2.40 -9.81
C HIS A 162 -12.75 2.58 -11.15
N VAL A 163 -12.38 1.49 -11.80
CA VAL A 163 -11.78 1.49 -13.15
C VAL A 163 -12.69 0.67 -14.07
N ASP A 164 -13.24 1.32 -15.09
CA ASP A 164 -14.03 0.66 -16.13
C ASP A 164 -13.28 0.75 -17.47
N ALA A 165 -12.72 -0.37 -17.91
CA ALA A 165 -11.98 -0.46 -19.17
C ALA A 165 -12.73 -1.24 -20.25
N ARG A 166 -14.00 -1.61 -20.03
CA ARG A 166 -14.73 -2.57 -20.87
C ARG A 166 -14.86 -2.15 -22.33
N GLU A 167 -15.01 -0.86 -22.61
CA GLU A 167 -15.09 -0.36 -23.99
C GLU A 167 -13.78 -0.51 -24.79
N ALA A 168 -12.65 -0.83 -24.14
CA ALA A 168 -11.40 -1.12 -24.83
C ALA A 168 -11.37 -2.52 -25.49
N GLY A 169 -12.36 -3.37 -25.23
CA GLY A 169 -12.50 -4.69 -25.85
C GLY A 169 -11.25 -5.55 -25.63
N VAL A 170 -10.57 -5.94 -26.72
CA VAL A 170 -9.34 -6.76 -26.65
C VAL A 170 -8.22 -6.09 -25.84
N GLN A 171 -8.26 -4.77 -25.67
CA GLN A 171 -7.27 -4.00 -24.88
C GLN A 171 -7.73 -3.73 -23.45
N GLU A 172 -8.85 -4.30 -22.97
CA GLU A 172 -9.39 -4.07 -21.63
C GLU A 172 -8.34 -4.28 -20.53
N THR A 173 -7.66 -5.43 -20.53
CA THR A 173 -6.63 -5.75 -19.53
C THR A 173 -5.47 -4.76 -19.57
N ALA A 174 -5.03 -4.36 -20.76
CA ALA A 174 -3.93 -3.42 -20.94
C ALA A 174 -4.31 -2.01 -20.46
N VAL A 175 -5.50 -1.53 -20.81
CA VAL A 175 -6.02 -0.24 -20.38
C VAL A 175 -6.17 -0.22 -18.86
N ALA A 176 -6.82 -1.23 -18.27
CA ALA A 176 -6.98 -1.33 -16.82
C ALA A 176 -5.63 -1.38 -16.07
N ALA A 177 -4.67 -2.17 -16.57
CA ALA A 177 -3.34 -2.29 -15.98
C ALA A 177 -2.57 -0.97 -16.04
N LEU A 178 -2.60 -0.25 -17.15
CA LEU A 178 -1.94 1.05 -17.28
C LEU A 178 -2.63 2.11 -16.40
N THR A 179 -3.95 2.10 -16.33
CA THR A 179 -4.69 2.97 -15.41
C THR A 179 -4.32 2.70 -13.95
N ALA A 180 -4.27 1.44 -13.53
CA ALA A 180 -3.90 1.07 -12.16
C ALA A 180 -2.46 1.51 -11.81
N GLN A 181 -1.51 1.39 -12.74
CA GLN A 181 -0.15 1.87 -12.56
C GLN A 181 -0.09 3.40 -12.48
N GLY A 182 -0.81 4.10 -13.37
CA GLY A 182 -0.90 5.55 -13.33
C GLY A 182 -1.53 6.09 -12.05
N LEU A 183 -2.50 5.36 -11.48
CA LEU A 183 -3.09 5.68 -10.18
C LEU A 183 -2.08 5.44 -9.05
N ALA A 184 -1.40 4.28 -9.05
CA ALA A 184 -0.41 3.95 -8.03
C ALA A 184 0.70 5.01 -7.95
N LEU A 185 1.26 5.39 -9.10
CA LEU A 185 2.32 6.39 -9.18
C LEU A 185 1.90 7.78 -8.68
N ARG A 186 0.61 8.14 -8.80
CA ARG A 186 0.08 9.40 -8.25
C ARG A 186 -0.20 9.32 -6.76
N LEU A 187 -0.70 8.18 -6.30
CA LEU A 187 -1.02 7.91 -4.91
C LEU A 187 0.22 7.71 -4.03
N GLY A 188 1.35 7.31 -4.63
CA GLY A 188 2.52 6.81 -3.88
C GLY A 188 2.27 5.45 -3.20
N GLU A 189 1.06 4.90 -3.28
CA GLU A 189 0.66 3.59 -2.77
C GLU A 189 -0.17 2.81 -3.80
N ALA A 190 -0.30 1.50 -3.63
CA ALA A 190 -1.16 0.71 -4.52
C ALA A 190 -2.65 1.08 -4.34
N PRO A 191 -3.40 1.28 -5.43
CA PRO A 191 -4.78 1.79 -5.37
C PRO A 191 -5.75 0.77 -4.76
N ILE A 192 -6.77 1.26 -4.05
CA ILE A 192 -7.90 0.43 -3.62
C ILE A 192 -8.94 0.40 -4.74
N LEU A 193 -8.85 -0.61 -5.60
CA LEU A 193 -9.79 -0.80 -6.69
C LEU A 193 -11.09 -1.42 -6.20
N VAL A 194 -12.21 -0.78 -6.54
CA VAL A 194 -13.57 -1.23 -6.21
C VAL A 194 -14.34 -1.57 -7.49
N ASN A 195 -15.17 -2.61 -7.41
CA ASN A 195 -15.95 -3.09 -8.56
C ASN A 195 -17.18 -2.23 -8.84
N GLU A 196 -17.73 -1.58 -7.82
CA GLU A 196 -18.95 -0.76 -7.95
C GLU A 196 -18.61 0.74 -7.99
N PRO A 197 -19.14 1.50 -8.96
CA PRO A 197 -18.91 2.95 -9.03
C PRO A 197 -19.58 3.72 -7.90
N SER A 198 -20.67 3.20 -7.33
CA SER A 198 -21.43 3.84 -6.24
C SER A 198 -20.65 4.00 -4.94
N VAL A 199 -19.67 3.12 -4.70
CA VAL A 199 -18.81 3.16 -3.51
C VAL A 199 -17.46 3.81 -3.78
N ALA A 200 -17.21 4.23 -5.02
CA ALA A 200 -15.96 4.83 -5.45
C ALA A 200 -15.93 6.33 -5.12
N GLU A 201 -14.78 6.80 -4.68
CA GLU A 201 -14.49 8.21 -4.47
C GLU A 201 -14.08 8.90 -5.77
N LEU A 202 -13.50 8.14 -6.69
CA LEU A 202 -13.09 8.55 -8.04
C LEU A 202 -13.38 7.40 -9.02
N THR A 203 -13.88 7.74 -10.21
CA THR A 203 -14.13 6.78 -11.29
C THR A 203 -13.28 7.12 -12.51
N VAL A 204 -12.57 6.13 -13.05
CA VAL A 204 -11.80 6.25 -14.30
C VAL A 204 -12.42 5.31 -15.34
N ARG A 205 -12.88 5.86 -16.47
CA ARG A 205 -13.56 5.09 -17.51
C ARG A 205 -12.86 5.23 -18.84
N ALA A 206 -12.69 4.12 -19.56
CA ALA A 206 -12.28 4.14 -20.95
C ALA A 206 -13.53 4.20 -21.83
N VAL A 207 -13.59 5.17 -22.75
CA VAL A 207 -14.76 5.41 -23.60
C VAL A 207 -14.33 5.69 -25.03
N ALA A 208 -14.82 4.88 -25.96
CA ALA A 208 -14.63 5.10 -27.39
C ALA A 208 -15.60 6.19 -27.86
N ASP A 209 -15.06 7.38 -28.14
CA ASP A 209 -15.82 8.54 -28.60
C ASP A 209 -15.48 8.81 -30.07
N PRO A 210 -16.36 8.50 -31.03
CA PRO A 210 -16.12 8.74 -32.46
C PRO A 210 -15.86 10.21 -32.81
N ALA A 211 -16.26 11.16 -31.94
CA ALA A 211 -15.98 12.58 -32.12
C ALA A 211 -14.58 12.97 -31.63
N ALA A 212 -13.91 12.12 -30.85
CA ALA A 212 -12.56 12.37 -30.37
C ALA A 212 -11.55 12.31 -31.53
N VAL A 213 -10.89 13.44 -31.80
CA VAL A 213 -9.85 13.53 -32.84
C VAL A 213 -8.53 12.91 -32.40
N THR A 214 -8.22 12.98 -31.11
CA THR A 214 -6.97 12.46 -30.52
C THR A 214 -7.22 11.84 -29.14
N PRO A 215 -6.40 10.85 -28.74
CA PRO A 215 -6.43 10.29 -27.39
C PRO A 215 -6.22 11.38 -26.34
N ALA A 216 -7.07 11.38 -25.32
CA ALA A 216 -7.02 12.37 -24.25
C ALA A 216 -7.61 11.83 -22.94
N ILE A 217 -7.28 12.52 -21.86
CA ILE A 217 -7.89 12.41 -20.56
C ILE A 217 -8.85 13.59 -20.42
N VAL A 218 -10.11 13.31 -20.10
CA VAL A 218 -11.17 14.33 -20.03
C VAL A 218 -11.88 14.20 -18.69
N MET A 219 -12.11 15.31 -18.01
CA MET A 219 -12.97 15.34 -16.84
C MET A 219 -14.43 15.50 -17.29
N THR A 220 -15.25 14.48 -17.04
CA THR A 220 -16.68 14.46 -17.43
C THR A 220 -17.60 14.84 -16.29
N GLY A 221 -17.12 14.71 -15.06
CA GLY A 221 -17.86 15.05 -13.86
C GLY A 221 -16.91 15.34 -12.68
N PRO A 222 -17.46 15.76 -11.53
CA PRO A 222 -16.67 16.16 -10.36
C PRO A 222 -15.78 15.05 -9.79
N SER A 223 -16.09 13.78 -10.06
CA SER A 223 -15.28 12.64 -9.59
C SER A 223 -15.14 11.57 -10.68
N GLU A 224 -15.15 12.01 -11.94
CA GLU A 224 -15.09 11.11 -13.10
C GLU A 224 -14.06 11.61 -14.12
N ILE A 225 -13.13 10.72 -14.44
CA ILE A 225 -12.14 10.89 -15.50
C ILE A 225 -12.47 9.90 -16.62
N GLN A 226 -12.57 10.41 -17.84
CA GLN A 226 -12.71 9.63 -19.05
C GLN A 226 -11.38 9.58 -19.82
N LEU A 227 -10.87 8.38 -20.05
CA LEU A 227 -9.86 8.08 -21.07
C LEU A 227 -10.61 7.97 -22.40
N SER A 228 -10.47 8.97 -23.25
CA SER A 228 -11.20 9.12 -24.50
C SER A 228 -10.28 8.90 -25.69
N ALA A 229 -10.74 8.13 -26.68
CA ALA A 229 -10.10 7.97 -27.97
C ALA A 229 -11.15 7.69 -29.05
N THR A 230 -10.78 7.79 -30.33
CA THR A 230 -11.70 7.66 -31.47
C THR A 230 -12.40 6.30 -31.55
N ASP A 231 -11.71 5.24 -31.15
CA ASP A 231 -12.21 3.87 -31.14
C ASP A 231 -11.61 3.07 -29.97
N SER A 232 -12.12 1.84 -29.77
CA SER A 232 -11.71 0.94 -28.70
C SER A 232 -10.23 0.56 -28.74
N SER A 233 -9.65 0.43 -29.94
CA SER A 233 -8.25 0.05 -30.14
C SER A 233 -7.29 1.20 -29.79
N ALA A 234 -7.74 2.45 -29.96
CA ALA A 234 -6.98 3.65 -29.65
C ALA A 234 -6.99 4.01 -28.15
N LEU A 235 -7.87 3.41 -27.33
CA LEU A 235 -7.96 3.69 -25.88
C LEU A 235 -6.67 3.39 -25.12
N ILE A 236 -5.86 2.44 -25.59
CA ILE A 236 -4.54 2.16 -24.99
C ILE A 236 -3.60 3.37 -25.05
N ALA A 237 -3.72 4.24 -26.05
CA ALA A 237 -2.92 5.45 -26.13
C ALA A 237 -3.32 6.47 -25.05
N ALA A 238 -4.61 6.60 -24.74
CA ALA A 238 -5.09 7.44 -23.64
C ALA A 238 -4.66 6.87 -22.27
N ALA A 239 -4.69 5.55 -22.11
CA ALA A 239 -4.20 4.89 -20.89
C ALA A 239 -2.68 5.06 -20.69
N ARG A 240 -1.88 4.93 -21.76
CA ARG A 240 -0.45 5.23 -21.75
C ARG A 240 -0.17 6.69 -21.38
N LEU A 241 -0.97 7.61 -21.93
CA LEU A 241 -0.86 9.03 -21.60
C LEU A 241 -1.11 9.26 -20.11
N PHE A 242 -2.20 8.71 -19.56
CA PHE A 242 -2.53 8.76 -18.14
C PHE A 242 -1.42 8.16 -17.26
N ALA A 243 -0.86 7.01 -17.65
CA ALA A 243 0.16 6.33 -16.88
C ALA A 243 1.55 6.99 -16.94
N ALA A 244 1.84 7.78 -17.97
CA ALA A 244 3.19 8.30 -18.22
C ALA A 244 3.40 9.77 -17.84
N ARG A 245 2.34 10.57 -17.73
CA ARG A 245 2.44 12.04 -17.63
C ARG A 245 1.58 12.59 -16.50
N SER A 246 2.11 13.61 -15.83
CA SER A 246 1.36 14.42 -14.87
C SER A 246 0.30 15.26 -15.58
N MET A 247 -0.86 15.40 -14.94
CA MET A 247 -1.96 16.29 -15.38
C MET A 247 -1.95 17.63 -14.63
N GLU A 248 -0.86 17.97 -13.95
CA GLU A 248 -0.71 19.25 -13.26
C GLU A 248 -0.88 20.44 -14.20
N GLY A 249 -1.62 21.46 -13.74
CA GLY A 249 -1.92 22.66 -14.51
C GLY A 249 -2.93 22.46 -15.63
N GLN A 250 -3.57 21.29 -15.73
CA GLN A 250 -4.60 21.01 -16.73
C GLN A 250 -6.00 21.24 -16.16
N GLU A 251 -6.86 21.88 -16.96
CA GLU A 251 -8.27 22.10 -16.62
C GLU A 251 -9.10 20.83 -16.86
N ARG A 252 -9.95 20.81 -17.89
CA ARG A 252 -10.88 19.69 -18.12
C ARG A 252 -10.38 18.64 -19.12
N ARG A 253 -9.30 18.92 -19.85
CA ARG A 253 -8.79 18.04 -20.90
C ARG A 253 -7.28 18.07 -20.96
N PHE A 254 -6.69 16.88 -21.08
CA PHE A 254 -5.26 16.67 -21.30
C PHE A 254 -5.05 15.71 -22.47
N GLY A 255 -4.50 16.22 -23.57
CA GLY A 255 -4.28 15.43 -24.79
C GLY A 255 -2.80 15.26 -25.13
N ALA A 256 -2.53 14.59 -26.25
CA ALA A 256 -1.19 14.30 -26.73
C ALA A 256 -0.31 15.56 -26.92
N ALA A 257 -0.88 16.71 -27.30
CA ALA A 257 -0.12 17.94 -27.47
C ALA A 257 0.43 18.48 -26.14
N GLN A 258 -0.41 18.52 -25.10
CA GLN A 258 -0.02 18.92 -23.75
C GLN A 258 0.99 17.93 -23.14
N ALA A 259 0.86 16.65 -23.48
CA ALA A 259 1.75 15.58 -23.02
C ALA A 259 3.23 15.78 -23.36
N LEU A 260 3.53 16.50 -24.45
CA LEU A 260 4.89 16.69 -24.95
C LEU A 260 5.71 17.58 -24.00
N SER A 261 5.07 18.55 -23.35
CA SER A 261 5.68 19.45 -22.36
C SER A 261 5.41 19.04 -20.92
N ALA A 262 4.47 18.14 -20.66
CA ALA A 262 4.11 17.71 -19.32
C ALA A 262 5.24 16.91 -18.63
N PRO A 263 5.46 17.10 -17.32
CA PRO A 263 6.36 16.26 -16.54
C PRO A 263 6.05 14.78 -16.69
N ARG A 264 7.09 13.95 -16.65
CA ARG A 264 6.90 12.49 -16.59
C ARG A 264 6.40 12.12 -15.19
N LEU A 265 5.47 11.19 -15.15
CA LEU A 265 5.04 10.59 -13.90
C LEU A 265 6.08 9.54 -13.51
N VAL A 266 6.88 9.86 -12.49
CA VAL A 266 7.95 9.01 -11.98
C VAL A 266 7.84 8.99 -10.47
N PHE A 267 7.94 7.81 -9.88
CA PHE A 267 8.05 7.63 -8.45
C PHE A 267 9.53 7.37 -8.11
N THR A 268 10.09 8.15 -7.19
CA THR A 268 11.49 8.00 -6.79
C THR A 268 11.52 7.60 -5.32
N GLU A 269 11.59 6.31 -5.05
CA GLU A 269 11.90 5.81 -3.72
C GLU A 269 13.37 5.41 -3.68
N THR A 270 14.10 5.90 -2.68
CA THR A 270 15.54 5.65 -2.55
C THR A 270 15.76 4.29 -1.92
N ALA A 271 15.48 3.20 -2.65
CA ALA A 271 15.76 1.85 -2.19
C ALA A 271 17.22 1.47 -2.52
N ALA A 272 17.97 0.99 -1.52
CA ALA A 272 19.27 0.40 -1.76
C ALA A 272 19.08 -0.90 -2.58
N ALA A 273 19.71 -0.98 -3.75
CA ALA A 273 19.56 -2.13 -4.64
C ALA A 273 20.13 -3.41 -3.97
N PRO A 274 19.34 -4.49 -3.82
CA PRO A 274 19.84 -5.77 -3.37
C PRO A 274 20.78 -6.37 -4.42
N ALA A 275 21.83 -7.08 -3.98
CA ALA A 275 22.92 -7.55 -4.84
C ALA A 275 22.56 -8.75 -5.75
N SER A 276 21.29 -9.16 -5.83
CA SER A 276 20.87 -10.45 -6.39
C SER A 276 19.69 -10.31 -7.37
N SER A 277 19.49 -11.28 -8.27
CA SER A 277 18.44 -11.31 -9.30
C SER A 277 17.19 -12.08 -8.84
N ASP A 278 16.76 -11.85 -7.59
CA ASP A 278 15.72 -12.60 -6.90
C ASP A 278 14.48 -11.73 -6.64
N LEU A 279 13.54 -12.23 -5.85
CA LEU A 279 12.31 -11.51 -5.53
C LEU A 279 12.59 -10.15 -4.86
N ALA A 280 13.72 -9.98 -4.18
CA ALA A 280 14.09 -8.70 -3.58
C ALA A 280 14.37 -7.65 -4.65
N HIS A 281 14.94 -8.05 -5.79
CA HIS A 281 15.17 -7.17 -6.94
C HIS A 281 13.84 -6.75 -7.59
N LEU A 282 12.89 -7.67 -7.70
CA LEU A 282 11.53 -7.36 -8.13
C LEU A 282 10.86 -6.38 -7.15
N ALA A 283 10.97 -6.64 -5.85
CA ALA A 283 10.34 -5.83 -4.82
C ALA A 283 10.90 -4.40 -4.77
N ALA A 284 12.22 -4.25 -4.90
CA ALA A 284 12.92 -2.98 -4.75
C ALA A 284 12.98 -2.14 -6.04
N LEU A 285 13.11 -2.77 -7.21
CA LEU A 285 13.35 -2.07 -8.48
C LEU A 285 12.34 -2.42 -9.58
N GLY A 286 11.37 -3.29 -9.28
CA GLY A 286 10.46 -3.85 -10.27
C GLY A 286 11.16 -4.68 -11.36
N ALA A 287 12.45 -4.98 -11.22
CA ALA A 287 13.24 -5.63 -12.25
C ALA A 287 13.01 -7.16 -12.27
N PRO A 288 13.19 -7.82 -13.43
CA PRO A 288 13.52 -7.25 -14.74
C PRO A 288 12.32 -6.59 -15.45
N PHE A 289 11.13 -6.60 -14.86
CA PHE A 289 9.89 -6.24 -15.53
C PHE A 289 9.71 -4.74 -15.77
N GLY A 290 10.24 -3.89 -14.90
CA GLY A 290 10.20 -2.44 -15.04
C GLY A 290 11.28 -1.85 -15.95
N ALA A 291 12.26 -2.66 -16.38
CA ALA A 291 13.34 -2.20 -17.24
C ALA A 291 12.78 -1.62 -18.55
N GLU A 292 13.32 -0.47 -18.97
CA GLU A 292 12.89 0.23 -20.19
C GLU A 292 11.37 0.43 -20.27
N GLN A 293 10.71 0.70 -19.13
CA GLN A 293 9.25 0.86 -19.06
C GLN A 293 8.49 -0.36 -19.58
N GLY A 294 9.01 -1.56 -19.26
CA GLY A 294 8.38 -2.83 -19.58
C GLY A 294 8.49 -3.28 -21.03
N SER A 295 9.47 -2.77 -21.79
CA SER A 295 9.67 -3.11 -23.22
C SER A 295 9.80 -4.62 -23.49
N ARG A 296 10.18 -5.41 -22.47
CA ARG A 296 10.33 -6.86 -22.52
C ARG A 296 9.45 -7.58 -21.50
N THR A 297 8.32 -6.99 -21.14
CA THR A 297 7.44 -7.51 -20.07
C THR A 297 6.08 -7.92 -20.61
N ALA A 298 5.68 -9.15 -20.31
CA ALA A 298 4.35 -9.66 -20.55
C ALA A 298 3.68 -9.96 -19.20
N VAL A 299 2.57 -9.30 -18.92
CA VAL A 299 1.76 -9.52 -17.72
C VAL A 299 0.51 -10.30 -18.08
N VAL A 300 0.29 -11.41 -17.37
CA VAL A 300 -0.90 -12.26 -17.51
C VAL A 300 -1.69 -12.18 -16.23
N ILE A 301 -2.94 -11.70 -16.31
CA ILE A 301 -3.89 -11.76 -15.20
C ILE A 301 -4.76 -13.00 -15.42
N ALA A 302 -4.46 -14.06 -14.68
CA ALA A 302 -5.19 -15.32 -14.69
C ALA A 302 -6.47 -15.20 -13.83
N GLY A 303 -7.58 -15.71 -14.38
CA GLY A 303 -8.89 -15.69 -13.74
C GLY A 303 -9.81 -14.57 -14.25
N ALA A 304 -11.11 -14.89 -14.34
CA ALA A 304 -12.14 -13.96 -14.80
C ALA A 304 -12.89 -13.25 -13.66
N ASP A 305 -12.61 -13.64 -12.41
CA ASP A 305 -13.26 -13.06 -11.23
C ASP A 305 -12.88 -11.57 -11.06
N PRO A 306 -13.86 -10.64 -10.99
CA PRO A 306 -13.58 -9.21 -10.88
C PRO A 306 -12.75 -8.83 -9.65
N GLU A 307 -12.95 -9.48 -8.50
CA GLU A 307 -12.18 -9.17 -7.29
C GLU A 307 -10.72 -9.58 -7.41
N SER A 308 -10.46 -10.76 -7.98
CA SER A 308 -9.14 -11.27 -8.29
C SER A 308 -8.43 -10.38 -9.32
N ARG A 309 -9.14 -9.95 -10.37
CA ARG A 309 -8.63 -9.00 -11.37
C ARG A 309 -8.25 -7.66 -10.72
N ALA A 310 -9.12 -7.09 -9.89
CA ALA A 310 -8.84 -5.85 -9.17
C ALA A 310 -7.63 -5.98 -8.23
N ALA A 311 -7.48 -7.13 -7.56
CA ALA A 311 -6.33 -7.41 -6.71
C ALA A 311 -5.01 -7.55 -7.51
N ALA A 312 -5.05 -8.22 -8.66
CA ALA A 312 -3.91 -8.31 -9.58
C ALA A 312 -3.49 -6.92 -10.09
N LEU A 313 -4.45 -6.07 -10.46
CA LEU A 313 -4.19 -4.69 -10.87
C LEU A 313 -3.51 -3.86 -9.75
N ALA A 314 -3.91 -4.05 -8.49
CA ALA A 314 -3.24 -3.41 -7.35
C ALA A 314 -1.78 -3.88 -7.20
N VAL A 315 -1.52 -5.18 -7.41
CA VAL A 315 -0.15 -5.74 -7.42
C VAL A 315 0.69 -5.15 -8.56
N ILE A 316 0.13 -5.00 -9.76
CA ILE A 316 0.82 -4.34 -10.88
C ILE A 316 1.11 -2.87 -10.53
N GLY A 317 0.17 -2.17 -9.89
CA GLY A 317 0.38 -0.82 -9.38
C GLY A 317 1.56 -0.74 -8.40
N ARG A 318 1.65 -1.68 -7.45
CA ARG A 318 2.79 -1.78 -6.52
C ARG A 318 4.10 -2.06 -7.25
N ALA A 319 4.08 -2.93 -8.27
CA ALA A 319 5.28 -3.22 -9.06
C ALA A 319 5.74 -2.00 -9.90
N ALA A 320 4.81 -1.18 -10.40
CA ALA A 320 5.15 0.06 -11.08
C ALA A 320 5.79 1.09 -10.13
N LEU A 321 5.29 1.21 -8.90
CA LEU A 321 5.93 2.00 -7.83
C LEU A 321 7.37 1.53 -7.58
N ALA A 322 7.58 0.23 -7.41
CA ALA A 322 8.93 -0.34 -7.25
C ALA A 322 9.87 -0.02 -8.43
N SER A 323 9.36 -0.06 -9.67
CA SER A 323 10.16 0.34 -10.84
C SER A 323 10.28 1.85 -11.07
N GLY A 324 9.58 2.66 -10.28
CA GLY A 324 9.51 4.11 -10.40
C GLY A 324 8.77 4.64 -11.63
N SER A 325 8.22 3.79 -12.51
CA SER A 325 7.46 4.24 -13.68
C SER A 325 6.52 3.16 -14.19
N ALA A 326 5.52 3.56 -14.98
CA ALA A 326 4.57 2.64 -15.59
C ALA A 326 5.22 1.85 -16.75
N TRP A 327 4.78 0.61 -16.92
CA TRP A 327 5.24 -0.31 -17.95
C TRP A 327 4.52 -0.08 -19.27
N ILE A 328 4.65 1.14 -19.82
CA ILE A 328 3.86 1.61 -20.97
C ILE A 328 4.11 0.84 -22.28
N TYR A 329 5.24 0.13 -22.37
CA TYR A 329 5.58 -0.74 -23.51
C TYR A 329 5.31 -2.23 -23.23
N GLY A 330 4.83 -2.57 -22.03
CA GLY A 330 4.48 -3.93 -21.66
C GLY A 330 3.31 -4.48 -22.47
N TRP A 331 3.30 -5.80 -22.62
CA TRP A 331 2.16 -6.57 -23.09
C TRP A 331 1.31 -6.99 -21.90
N PHE A 332 -0.02 -6.90 -22.01
CA PHE A 332 -0.95 -7.29 -20.96
C PHE A 332 -2.05 -8.15 -21.57
N GLY A 333 -2.40 -9.25 -20.90
CA GLY A 333 -3.47 -10.12 -21.35
C GLY A 333 -3.89 -11.12 -20.28
N GLU A 334 -4.72 -12.08 -20.68
CA GLU A 334 -5.29 -13.09 -19.79
C GLU A 334 -4.80 -14.51 -20.10
N ASP A 335 -4.23 -14.72 -21.29
CA ASP A 335 -3.73 -16.01 -21.75
C ASP A 335 -2.20 -15.98 -21.92
N VAL A 336 -1.52 -16.87 -21.20
CA VAL A 336 -0.08 -17.05 -21.27
C VAL A 336 0.42 -17.48 -22.65
N GLN A 337 -0.40 -18.17 -23.45
CA GLN A 337 -0.03 -18.63 -24.78
C GLN A 337 0.02 -17.49 -25.80
N LEU A 338 -0.68 -16.39 -25.54
CA LEU A 338 -0.65 -15.17 -26.36
C LEU A 338 0.51 -14.24 -25.99
N ALA A 339 1.18 -14.49 -24.86
CA ALA A 339 2.31 -13.68 -24.42
C ALA A 339 3.50 -13.78 -25.39
N PRO A 340 4.13 -12.66 -25.79
CA PRO A 340 5.27 -12.68 -26.69
C PRO A 340 6.43 -13.54 -26.19
N ALA A 341 6.97 -14.38 -27.07
CA ALA A 341 8.00 -15.36 -26.71
C ALA A 341 9.36 -14.76 -26.29
N ASN A 342 9.61 -13.47 -26.56
CA ASN A 342 10.86 -12.78 -26.19
C ASN A 342 10.74 -11.92 -24.92
N HIS A 343 9.58 -11.95 -24.25
CA HIS A 343 9.29 -11.18 -23.04
C HIS A 343 9.43 -12.03 -21.77
N ASN A 344 9.86 -11.39 -20.68
CA ASN A 344 9.72 -11.90 -19.33
C ASN A 344 8.24 -11.95 -18.97
N LEU A 345 7.85 -12.94 -18.17
CA LEU A 345 6.45 -13.25 -17.91
C LEU A 345 6.12 -13.00 -16.43
N LEU A 346 5.17 -12.12 -16.14
CA LEU A 346 4.59 -11.95 -14.81
C LEU A 346 3.17 -12.53 -14.84
N VAL A 347 2.90 -13.57 -14.06
CA VAL A 347 1.57 -14.20 -13.98
C VAL A 347 0.96 -13.96 -12.61
N LEU A 348 -0.25 -13.41 -12.59
CA LEU A 348 -0.99 -13.01 -11.40
C LEU A 348 -2.34 -13.70 -11.39
N GLY A 349 -2.73 -14.36 -10.32
CA GLY A 349 -4.08 -14.94 -10.20
C GLY A 349 -4.16 -16.17 -9.30
N PRO A 350 -5.37 -16.72 -9.11
CA PRO A 350 -5.57 -17.98 -8.40
C PRO A 350 -4.84 -19.15 -9.08
N MET A 351 -4.22 -20.05 -8.31
CA MET A 351 -3.35 -21.10 -8.86
C MET A 351 -4.10 -22.13 -9.72
N ASP A 352 -5.38 -22.37 -9.42
CA ASP A 352 -6.29 -23.23 -10.18
C ASP A 352 -6.63 -22.66 -11.58
N THR A 353 -6.45 -21.36 -11.78
CA THR A 353 -6.65 -20.70 -13.09
C THR A 353 -5.37 -20.60 -13.94
N MET A 354 -4.23 -20.99 -13.38
CA MET A 354 -2.93 -20.87 -14.05
C MET A 354 -2.65 -22.05 -14.98
N ASP A 355 -1.83 -21.84 -16.02
CA ASP A 355 -1.38 -22.92 -16.89
C ASP A 355 -0.56 -23.94 -16.08
N ALA A 356 -1.06 -25.17 -15.99
CA ALA A 356 -0.42 -26.26 -15.24
C ALA A 356 1.04 -26.49 -15.67
N ARG A 357 1.37 -26.25 -16.95
CA ARG A 357 2.74 -26.39 -17.47
C ARG A 357 3.70 -25.40 -16.83
N LEU A 358 3.22 -24.23 -16.43
CA LEU A 358 4.01 -23.22 -15.73
C LEU A 358 4.39 -23.70 -14.33
N ILE A 359 3.42 -24.28 -13.62
CA ILE A 359 3.61 -24.82 -12.26
C ILE A 359 4.49 -26.08 -12.31
N GLU A 360 4.32 -26.96 -13.29
CA GLU A 360 5.16 -28.14 -13.49
C GLU A 360 6.61 -27.80 -13.83
N ALA A 361 6.83 -26.70 -14.57
CA ALA A 361 8.16 -26.21 -14.88
C ALA A 361 8.85 -25.50 -13.71
N ALA A 362 8.13 -25.24 -12.62
CA ALA A 362 8.64 -24.45 -11.52
C ALA A 362 9.73 -25.19 -10.71
N PRO A 363 10.78 -24.47 -10.24
CA PRO A 363 11.82 -25.04 -9.38
C PRO A 363 11.29 -25.70 -8.09
N SER A 364 12.16 -26.48 -7.44
CA SER A 364 11.86 -27.13 -6.16
C SER A 364 11.39 -26.16 -5.07
N GLU A 365 11.91 -24.94 -5.06
CA GLU A 365 11.62 -23.89 -4.10
C GLU A 365 10.17 -23.41 -4.24
N VAL A 366 9.69 -23.27 -5.48
CA VAL A 366 8.29 -22.90 -5.77
C VAL A 366 7.36 -24.03 -5.37
N ARG A 367 7.74 -25.28 -5.66
CA ARG A 367 6.97 -26.46 -5.23
C ARG A 367 6.90 -26.56 -3.71
N ALA A 368 8.01 -26.34 -3.02
CA ALA A 368 8.06 -26.32 -1.55
C ALA A 368 7.18 -25.21 -0.95
N ALA A 369 7.23 -24.00 -1.51
CA ALA A 369 6.36 -22.90 -1.10
C ALA A 369 4.88 -23.24 -1.33
N THR A 370 4.56 -23.86 -2.47
CA THR A 370 3.20 -24.30 -2.82
C THR A 370 2.68 -25.39 -1.89
N ASP A 371 3.50 -26.40 -1.60
CA ASP A 371 3.15 -27.48 -0.68
C ASP A 371 2.97 -26.95 0.76
N ALA A 372 3.84 -26.03 1.19
CA ALA A 372 3.70 -25.34 2.47
C ALA A 372 2.44 -24.48 2.56
N ALA A 373 2.05 -23.81 1.47
CA ALA A 373 0.82 -23.03 1.39
C ALA A 373 -0.42 -23.95 1.47
N ARG A 374 -0.44 -25.03 0.68
CA ARG A 374 -1.52 -26.05 0.70
C ARG A 374 -1.68 -26.70 2.06
N ALA A 375 -0.59 -26.89 2.81
CA ALA A 375 -0.65 -27.42 4.17
C ALA A 375 -1.28 -26.44 5.18
N ARG A 376 -1.29 -25.13 4.87
CA ARG A 376 -1.93 -24.08 5.68
C ARG A 376 -3.38 -23.83 5.29
N THR A 377 -3.76 -24.08 4.04
CA THR A 377 -5.15 -23.95 3.61
C THR A 377 -6.01 -25.06 4.26
N PRO A 378 -7.14 -24.72 4.91
CA PRO A 378 -8.08 -25.73 5.39
C PRO A 378 -8.55 -26.59 4.22
N ARG A 379 -8.39 -27.92 4.31
CA ARG A 379 -9.05 -28.82 3.37
C ARG A 379 -10.55 -28.77 3.63
N ASP A 380 -11.35 -28.59 2.60
CA ASP A 380 -12.79 -28.83 2.67
C ASP A 380 -13.02 -30.25 3.20
N SER A 381 -13.37 -30.35 4.47
CA SER A 381 -13.81 -31.60 5.06
C SER A 381 -15.22 -31.87 4.53
N HIS A 382 -15.34 -32.75 3.54
CA HIS A 382 -16.63 -33.30 3.13
C HIS A 382 -17.22 -34.10 4.29
N TYR A 383 -17.99 -33.44 5.16
CA TYR A 383 -18.74 -34.11 6.22
C TYR A 383 -20.04 -34.69 5.65
N PHE A 384 -20.03 -35.98 5.36
CA PHE A 384 -21.26 -36.78 5.24
C PHE A 384 -21.74 -37.14 6.65
N GLY A 385 -22.45 -36.23 7.34
CA GLY A 385 -22.96 -36.51 8.69
C GLY A 385 -23.90 -35.44 9.25
N SER A 386 -24.99 -35.87 9.88
CA SER A 386 -26.15 -35.09 10.32
C SER A 386 -25.93 -34.14 11.51
N THR A 387 -24.71 -33.69 11.77
CA THR A 387 -24.37 -32.74 12.85
C THR A 387 -24.00 -31.34 12.34
N ALA A 388 -24.30 -31.04 11.08
CA ALA A 388 -23.81 -29.87 10.35
C ALA A 388 -24.34 -28.50 10.82
N PHE A 389 -25.38 -28.41 11.65
CA PHE A 389 -26.01 -27.13 11.98
C PHE A 389 -25.42 -26.37 13.18
N ALA A 390 -24.38 -26.90 13.85
CA ALA A 390 -23.81 -26.28 15.05
C ALA A 390 -22.40 -25.67 14.86
N ALA A 391 -21.80 -25.78 13.67
CA ALA A 391 -20.43 -25.32 13.40
C ALA A 391 -20.32 -24.30 12.26
N GLU A 392 -21.44 -23.74 11.80
CA GLU A 392 -21.48 -22.94 10.56
C GLU A 392 -21.14 -21.44 10.77
N GLU A 393 -21.07 -20.94 12.01
CA GLU A 393 -20.75 -19.53 12.30
C GLU A 393 -19.24 -19.22 12.44
N THR A 394 -18.37 -20.22 12.33
CA THR A 394 -16.91 -20.05 12.37
C THR A 394 -16.20 -20.74 11.20
N ARG A 395 -16.79 -20.70 9.99
CA ARG A 395 -15.98 -20.78 8.77
C ARG A 395 -15.05 -19.57 8.79
N ALA A 396 -13.86 -19.76 9.35
CA ALA A 396 -12.78 -18.80 9.34
C ALA A 396 -12.67 -18.26 7.91
N LEU A 397 -12.70 -16.93 7.77
CA LEU A 397 -12.33 -16.26 6.52
C LEU A 397 -11.11 -16.99 5.97
N GLY A 398 -11.17 -17.54 4.75
CA GLY A 398 -10.10 -18.34 4.16
C GLY A 398 -8.75 -17.70 4.47
N ASP A 399 -7.81 -18.50 4.99
CA ASP A 399 -6.54 -17.97 5.45
C ASP A 399 -5.89 -17.18 4.33
N VAL A 400 -5.53 -15.93 4.62
CA VAL A 400 -4.94 -14.98 3.67
C VAL A 400 -3.52 -15.43 3.40
N THR A 401 -3.38 -16.39 2.48
CA THR A 401 -2.12 -17.04 2.15
C THR A 401 -1.85 -16.87 0.67
N GLY A 402 -0.65 -16.43 0.31
CA GLY A 402 -0.23 -16.33 -1.08
C GLY A 402 1.22 -16.73 -1.27
N ILE A 403 1.57 -16.98 -2.54
CA ILE A 403 2.88 -17.45 -2.96
C ILE A 403 3.41 -16.49 -4.02
N ALA A 404 4.65 -16.05 -3.87
CA ALA A 404 5.38 -15.32 -4.90
C ALA A 404 6.57 -16.15 -5.32
N ALA A 405 6.93 -16.15 -6.59
CA ALA A 405 8.11 -16.83 -7.08
C ALA A 405 8.74 -16.10 -8.25
N ILE A 406 10.05 -16.26 -8.42
CA ILE A 406 10.79 -15.83 -9.60
C ILE A 406 11.77 -16.92 -10.03
N PHE A 407 11.76 -17.27 -11.31
CA PHE A 407 12.62 -18.31 -11.87
C PHE A 407 12.75 -18.16 -13.39
N ASP A 408 13.72 -18.82 -14.01
CA ASP A 408 13.85 -18.83 -15.47
C ASP A 408 13.16 -20.06 -16.07
N ASP A 409 12.42 -19.86 -17.16
CA ASP A 409 11.84 -20.95 -17.92
C ASP A 409 12.89 -21.67 -18.79
N ARG A 410 12.49 -22.76 -19.45
CA ARG A 410 13.39 -23.53 -20.33
C ARG A 410 13.92 -22.74 -21.54
N ARG A 411 13.32 -21.59 -21.84
CA ARG A 411 13.71 -20.68 -22.93
C ARG A 411 14.62 -19.54 -22.43
N GLY A 412 14.96 -19.53 -21.14
CA GLY A 412 15.78 -18.49 -20.51
C GLY A 412 15.03 -17.18 -20.27
N ARG A 413 13.69 -17.21 -20.21
CA ARG A 413 12.86 -16.05 -19.87
C ARG A 413 12.62 -16.05 -18.37
N THR A 414 12.76 -14.90 -17.74
CA THR A 414 12.41 -14.77 -16.33
C THR A 414 10.89 -14.78 -16.18
N VAL A 415 10.40 -15.67 -15.33
CA VAL A 415 9.00 -15.82 -14.94
C VAL A 415 8.86 -15.41 -13.49
N ALA A 416 7.94 -14.47 -13.22
CA ALA A 416 7.46 -14.19 -11.89
C ALA A 416 6.01 -14.67 -11.75
N LEU A 417 5.70 -15.24 -10.60
CA LEU A 417 4.38 -15.76 -10.24
C LEU A 417 3.93 -15.07 -8.95
N ILE A 418 2.70 -14.56 -8.90
CA ILE A 418 2.05 -14.14 -7.66
C ILE A 418 0.68 -14.79 -7.63
N THR A 419 0.48 -15.73 -6.71
CA THR A 419 -0.67 -16.61 -6.70
C THR A 419 -1.17 -16.92 -5.29
N ALA A 420 -2.29 -17.64 -5.19
CA ALA A 420 -2.77 -18.24 -3.96
C ALA A 420 -3.14 -19.71 -4.22
N PRO A 421 -2.88 -20.61 -3.26
CA PRO A 421 -3.24 -22.02 -3.41
C PRO A 421 -4.76 -22.19 -3.52
N GLU A 422 -5.18 -23.31 -4.11
CA GLU A 422 -6.59 -23.69 -4.18
C GLU A 422 -7.24 -23.66 -2.78
N GLY A 423 -8.43 -23.05 -2.69
CA GLY A 423 -9.15 -22.84 -1.42
C GLY A 423 -8.72 -21.58 -0.63
N ALA A 424 -7.66 -20.89 -1.03
CA ALA A 424 -7.30 -19.59 -0.45
C ALA A 424 -7.89 -18.41 -1.24
N ASP A 425 -8.11 -17.29 -0.56
CA ASP A 425 -8.62 -16.06 -1.15
C ASP A 425 -7.48 -15.25 -1.78
N PHE A 426 -7.28 -15.44 -3.09
CA PHE A 426 -6.27 -14.71 -3.86
C PHE A 426 -6.48 -13.20 -3.78
N ALA A 427 -7.72 -12.72 -3.92
CA ALA A 427 -8.02 -11.30 -3.97
C ALA A 427 -7.56 -10.61 -2.68
N ARG A 428 -7.85 -11.22 -1.53
CA ARG A 428 -7.42 -10.71 -0.23
C ARG A 428 -5.91 -10.85 -0.01
N ALA A 429 -5.30 -11.95 -0.43
CA ALA A 429 -3.85 -12.17 -0.31
C ALA A 429 -3.04 -11.17 -1.14
N ALA A 430 -3.44 -10.93 -2.39
CA ALA A 430 -2.79 -10.00 -3.31
C ALA A 430 -3.01 -8.53 -2.90
N LYS A 431 -4.22 -8.13 -2.50
CA LYS A 431 -4.48 -6.77 -1.97
C LYS A 431 -3.63 -6.48 -0.74
N ARG A 432 -3.47 -7.47 0.16
CA ARG A 432 -2.62 -7.35 1.34
C ARG A 432 -1.15 -7.20 0.96
N LEU A 433 -0.65 -8.04 0.05
CA LEU A 433 0.72 -7.96 -0.44
C LEU A 433 1.01 -6.58 -1.03
N ALA A 434 0.14 -6.06 -1.90
CA ALA A 434 0.35 -4.80 -2.61
C ALA A 434 0.36 -3.55 -1.72
N ARG A 435 -0.26 -3.60 -0.53
CA ARG A 435 -0.49 -2.44 0.35
C ARG A 435 0.17 -2.54 1.71
N SER A 436 1.05 -3.52 1.91
CA SER A 436 1.73 -3.71 3.20
C SER A 436 3.22 -3.87 3.01
N THR A 437 3.95 -3.79 4.12
CA THR A 437 5.39 -4.06 4.20
C THR A 437 5.75 -5.51 3.88
N LEU A 438 4.78 -6.40 3.65
CA LEU A 438 5.03 -7.75 3.14
C LEU A 438 5.69 -7.72 1.75
N TRP A 439 5.43 -6.68 0.95
CA TRP A 439 6.10 -6.51 -0.35
C TRP A 439 7.62 -6.44 -0.19
N ASP A 440 8.09 -5.71 0.81
CA ASP A 440 9.52 -5.45 1.02
C ASP A 440 10.22 -6.68 1.63
N GLY A 441 9.46 -7.60 2.21
CA GLY A 441 9.96 -8.89 2.72
C GLY A 441 10.09 -9.98 1.66
N MET A 442 9.81 -9.69 0.38
CA MET A 442 9.95 -10.67 -0.69
C MET A 442 11.43 -10.91 -1.03
N GLU A 443 12.02 -11.98 -0.48
CA GLU A 443 13.43 -12.35 -0.73
C GLU A 443 13.54 -13.77 -1.30
N GLY A 444 14.63 -14.05 -2.03
CA GLY A 444 14.91 -15.37 -2.57
C GLY A 444 14.08 -15.71 -3.81
N ARG A 445 13.99 -17.01 -4.13
CA ARG A 445 13.35 -17.49 -5.38
C ARG A 445 11.85 -17.75 -5.24
N ALA A 446 11.40 -18.06 -4.04
CA ALA A 446 9.99 -18.18 -3.74
C ALA A 446 9.72 -17.70 -2.32
N VAL A 447 8.53 -17.17 -2.09
CA VAL A 447 8.06 -16.76 -0.78
C VAL A 447 6.63 -17.25 -0.57
N LEU A 448 6.32 -17.58 0.67
CA LEU A 448 4.98 -17.78 1.17
C LEU A 448 4.68 -16.63 2.13
N TRP A 449 3.64 -15.85 1.86
CA TRP A 449 3.17 -14.87 2.83
C TRP A 449 1.82 -15.28 3.38
N ASP A 450 1.62 -14.91 4.65
CA ASP A 450 0.32 -14.98 5.31
C ASP A 450 -0.08 -13.60 5.84
N ALA A 451 -1.05 -13.57 6.76
CA ALA A 451 -1.46 -12.33 7.39
C ALA A 451 -0.34 -11.63 8.17
N ALA A 452 0.61 -12.36 8.74
CA ALA A 452 1.56 -11.83 9.71
C ALA A 452 2.97 -11.70 9.16
N ALA A 453 3.38 -12.58 8.24
CA ALA A 453 4.78 -12.67 7.84
C ALA A 453 4.97 -13.17 6.41
N VAL A 454 6.18 -12.93 5.90
CA VAL A 454 6.73 -13.54 4.68
C VAL A 454 7.74 -14.62 5.09
N THR A 455 7.66 -15.78 4.44
CA THR A 455 8.59 -16.91 4.62
C THR A 455 9.29 -17.17 3.30
N ALA A 456 10.60 -16.96 3.23
CA ALA A 456 11.40 -17.18 2.03
C ALA A 456 11.83 -18.64 1.84
N PHE A 457 11.97 -19.04 0.58
CA PHE A 457 12.45 -20.33 0.11
C PHE A 457 13.54 -20.11 -0.94
N GLY A 458 14.69 -20.75 -0.73
CA GLY A 458 15.90 -20.58 -1.56
C GLY A 458 16.99 -19.78 -0.86
N PRO A 459 18.04 -19.35 -1.59
CA PRO A 459 19.11 -18.53 -1.03
C PRO A 459 18.53 -17.18 -0.59
N SER A 460 18.62 -16.86 0.70
CA SER A 460 18.26 -15.55 1.26
C SER A 460 19.51 -14.82 1.73
N THR A 461 19.54 -13.50 1.59
CA THR A 461 20.64 -12.64 2.06
C THR A 461 20.58 -12.36 3.56
N GLY A 462 19.43 -12.58 4.20
CA GLY A 462 19.27 -12.39 5.64
C GLY A 462 19.93 -13.49 6.48
N PRO A 463 20.50 -13.17 7.66
CA PRO A 463 20.91 -14.18 8.62
C PRO A 463 19.68 -14.98 9.06
N ALA A 464 19.80 -16.32 9.11
CA ALA A 464 18.74 -17.23 9.53
C ALA A 464 18.16 -16.93 10.94
N PHE A 465 18.82 -16.06 11.70
CA PHE A 465 18.38 -15.52 12.99
C PHE A 465 18.62 -14.01 13.07
N SER A 466 17.59 -13.20 12.86
CA SER A 466 17.57 -11.77 13.20
C SER A 466 16.71 -11.52 14.45
N ARG A 467 16.89 -10.38 15.13
CA ARG A 467 16.04 -10.01 16.28
C ARG A 467 14.56 -9.90 15.90
N GLU A 468 14.27 -9.46 14.67
CA GLU A 468 12.91 -9.44 14.10
C GLU A 468 12.37 -10.85 13.83
N ALA A 469 13.19 -11.75 13.32
CA ALA A 469 12.79 -13.16 13.18
C ALA A 469 12.49 -13.79 14.54
N VAL A 470 13.24 -13.42 15.59
CA VAL A 470 12.97 -13.86 16.97
C VAL A 470 11.67 -13.24 17.50
N THR A 471 11.40 -11.94 17.31
CA THR A 471 10.14 -11.35 17.76
C THR A 471 8.92 -11.86 16.99
N VAL A 472 9.04 -12.09 15.69
CA VAL A 472 7.99 -12.73 14.86
C VAL A 472 7.79 -14.19 15.29
N PHE A 473 8.87 -14.94 15.54
CA PHE A 473 8.80 -16.30 16.07
C PHE A 473 8.15 -16.35 17.45
N LEU A 474 8.50 -15.41 18.35
CA LEU A 474 7.91 -15.30 19.68
C LEU A 474 6.42 -14.93 19.61
N ARG A 475 6.03 -13.97 18.76
CA ARG A 475 4.61 -13.63 18.54
C ARG A 475 3.82 -14.80 17.95
N ARG A 476 4.40 -15.54 17.01
CA ARG A 476 3.76 -16.71 16.39
C ARG A 476 3.58 -17.86 17.37
N ASN A 477 4.48 -17.98 18.34
CA ASN A 477 4.48 -19.04 19.35
C ASN A 477 4.10 -18.51 20.74
N ASP A 478 3.38 -17.39 20.84
CA ASP A 478 3.14 -16.69 22.11
C ASP A 478 2.49 -17.62 23.15
N ARG A 479 1.59 -18.52 22.72
CA ARG A 479 1.01 -19.56 23.57
C ARG A 479 2.02 -20.58 24.08
N TRP A 480 2.97 -21.02 23.26
CA TRP A 480 4.01 -21.97 23.64
C TRP A 480 5.11 -21.32 24.48
N VAL A 481 5.44 -20.06 24.19
CA VAL A 481 6.37 -19.26 24.99
C VAL A 481 5.76 -18.98 26.35
N ALA A 482 4.48 -18.60 26.42
CA ALA A 482 3.75 -18.44 27.67
C ALA A 482 3.67 -19.76 28.46
N LEU A 483 3.41 -20.89 27.78
CA LEU A 483 3.43 -22.21 28.42
C LEU A 483 4.82 -22.57 28.95
N GLY A 484 5.88 -22.28 28.19
CA GLY A 484 7.27 -22.49 28.59
C GLY A 484 7.67 -21.62 29.78
N ALA A 485 7.32 -20.33 29.75
CA ALA A 485 7.54 -19.40 30.85
C ALA A 485 6.75 -19.79 32.11
N PHE A 486 5.50 -20.21 31.95
CA PHE A 486 4.68 -20.74 33.04
C PHE A 486 5.28 -22.02 33.63
N SER A 487 5.70 -22.97 32.78
CA SER A 487 6.33 -24.22 33.22
C SER A 487 7.64 -23.94 33.96
N LEU A 488 8.45 -23.00 33.48
CA LEU A 488 9.68 -22.56 34.13
C LEU A 488 9.39 -21.89 35.47
N ALA A 489 8.37 -21.03 35.55
CA ALA A 489 7.95 -20.39 36.79
C ALA A 489 7.47 -21.41 37.82
N VAL A 490 6.68 -22.41 37.40
CA VAL A 490 6.24 -23.53 38.26
C VAL A 490 7.44 -24.34 38.75
N LEU A 491 8.40 -24.64 37.87
CA LEU A 491 9.59 -25.41 38.21
C LEU A 491 10.50 -24.65 39.19
N LEU A 492 10.66 -23.33 39.00
CA LEU A 492 11.37 -22.45 39.95
C LEU A 492 10.66 -22.35 41.29
N LEU A 493 9.32 -22.33 41.31
CA LEU A 493 8.53 -22.29 42.54
C LEU A 493 8.66 -23.61 43.34
N ILE A 494 8.64 -24.75 42.65
CA ILE A 494 8.87 -26.08 43.25
C ILE A 494 10.30 -26.19 43.78
N ALA A 495 11.30 -25.74 43.01
CA ALA A 495 12.69 -25.74 43.43
C ALA A 495 12.94 -24.81 44.63
N GLY A 496 12.36 -23.60 44.63
CA GLY A 496 12.41 -22.67 45.75
C GLY A 496 11.73 -23.21 47.01
N GLY A 497 10.62 -23.93 46.85
CA GLY A 497 9.94 -24.64 47.95
C GLY A 497 10.77 -25.78 48.56
N ALA A 498 11.61 -26.45 47.76
CA ALA A 498 12.51 -27.48 48.25
C ALA A 498 13.71 -26.91 49.03
N VAL A 499 14.24 -25.75 48.61
CA VAL A 499 15.34 -25.04 49.30
C VAL A 499 14.87 -24.46 50.65
N ASN A 500 13.62 -24.01 50.76
CA ASN A 500 13.08 -23.53 52.03
C ASN A 500 12.79 -24.64 53.07
N ARG A 501 12.61 -25.90 52.63
CA ARG A 501 12.40 -27.04 53.56
C ARG A 501 13.70 -27.59 54.15
N THR A 502 14.84 -27.38 53.51
CA THR A 502 16.15 -27.75 54.08
C THR A 502 16.67 -26.71 55.08
N ALA A 503 16.25 -25.46 54.97
CA ALA A 503 16.59 -24.41 55.95
C ALA A 503 15.85 -24.57 57.29
N SER A 504 14.62 -25.11 57.33
CA SER A 504 13.85 -25.28 58.57
C SER A 504 14.17 -26.55 59.36
N ARG A 505 15.15 -27.37 58.93
CA ARG A 505 15.53 -28.63 59.60
C ARG A 505 16.84 -28.54 60.39
N ARG A 506 17.35 -27.33 60.60
CA ARG A 506 18.40 -27.00 61.58
C ARG A 506 17.86 -25.95 62.57
N VAL A 507 17.05 -26.41 63.52
CA VAL A 507 16.91 -25.82 64.86
C VAL A 507 16.97 -26.96 65.85
#